data_AF-A0A846C9N8-F1
#
_entry.id   AF-A0A846C9N8-F1
#
_cell.length_a   1.000
_cell.length_b   1.000
_cell.length_c   1.000
_cell.angle_alpha   90.00
_cell.angle_beta   90.00
_cell.angle_gamma   90.00
#
_symmetry.space_group_name_H-M   'P 1'
#
loop_
_entity.id
_entity.type
_entity.pdbx_description
1 polymer ?
#
loop_
_entity_poly.entity_id
_entity_poly.type
_entity_poly.pdbx_seq_one_letter_code
_entity_poly.pdbx_strand_id
1 'polypeptide(L)'
;MQVELEQQLQRLSPLEIKVMEQIANQSQPISIGEIIRKSELSIQESVNLIQSLKKRLLLDRQLDNNLTVFTLNPVWKQYLQNKI
;
A
#
# COMPACT_ATOMS: atom_id res chain seq x y z
N MET A 1 -1.45 20.05 6.20
CA MET A 1 -1.69 18.59 6.31
C MET A 1 -1.81 17.89 4.94
N GLN A 2 -2.64 18.36 4.01
CA GLN A 2 -2.75 17.73 2.67
C GLN A 2 -1.53 17.99 1.77
N VAL A 3 -0.91 19.16 1.87
CA VAL A 3 0.28 19.52 1.06
C VAL A 3 1.48 18.65 1.42
N GLU A 4 1.69 18.35 2.70
CA GLU A 4 2.80 17.48 3.14
C GLU A 4 2.60 16.03 2.69
N LEU A 5 1.36 15.52 2.74
CA LEU A 5 1.03 14.19 2.22
C LEU A 5 1.25 14.12 0.70
N GLU A 6 0.89 15.16 -0.04
CA GLU A 6 1.13 15.19 -1.48
C GLU A 6 2.62 15.16 -1.83
N GLN A 7 3.43 15.96 -1.13
CA GLN A 7 4.87 15.97 -1.32
C GLN A 7 5.51 14.61 -0.98
N GLN A 8 5.00 13.92 0.04
CA GLN A 8 5.45 12.57 0.37
C GLN A 8 5.03 11.55 -0.70
N LEU A 9 3.81 11.65 -1.23
CA LEU A 9 3.30 10.79 -2.30
C LEU A 9 4.13 10.94 -3.58
N GLN A 10 4.47 12.17 -3.95
CA GLN A 10 5.30 12.48 -5.14
C GLN A 10 6.72 11.91 -5.09
N ARG A 11 7.22 11.49 -3.92
CA ARG A 11 8.52 10.82 -3.77
C ARG A 11 8.46 9.32 -3.98
N LEU A 12 7.26 8.75 -4.05
CA LEU A 12 7.05 7.34 -4.31
C LEU A 12 7.11 7.08 -5.82
N SER A 13 7.51 5.87 -6.18
CA SER A 13 7.44 5.43 -7.57
C SER A 13 5.97 5.32 -8.03
N PRO A 14 5.70 5.45 -9.34
CA PRO A 14 4.34 5.28 -9.87
C PRO A 14 3.70 3.94 -9.48
N LEU A 15 4.52 2.89 -9.38
CA LEU A 15 4.07 1.56 -8.96
C LEU A 15 3.65 1.54 -7.48
N GLU A 16 4.42 2.17 -6.60
CA GLU A 16 4.07 2.29 -5.19
C GLU A 16 2.77 3.07 -5.01
N ILE A 17 2.59 4.18 -5.71
CA ILE A 17 1.34 4.97 -5.69
C ILE A 17 0.16 4.11 -6.13
N LYS A 18 0.27 3.41 -7.28
CA LYS A 18 -0.77 2.54 -7.80
C LYS A 18 -1.18 1.45 -6.79
N VAL A 19 -0.20 0.81 -6.14
CA VAL A 19 -0.49 -0.22 -5.13
C VAL A 19 -1.14 0.40 -3.89
N MET A 20 -0.69 1.56 -3.44
CA MET A 20 -1.34 2.27 -2.32
C MET A 20 -2.81 2.60 -2.64
N GLU A 21 -3.09 3.14 -3.83
CA GLU A 21 -4.48 3.41 -4.28
C GLU A 21 -5.33 2.13 -4.33
N GLN A 22 -4.75 1.04 -4.83
CA GLN A 22 -5.43 -0.27 -4.83
C GLN A 22 -5.77 -0.74 -3.42
N ILE A 23 -4.87 -0.56 -2.44
CA ILE A 23 -5.08 -0.94 -1.04
C ILE A 23 -6.09 0.01 -0.36
N ALA A 24 -6.05 1.32 -0.65
CA ALA A 24 -6.95 2.32 -0.08
C ALA A 24 -8.43 1.99 -0.37
N ASN A 25 -8.69 1.45 -1.56
CA ASN A 25 -10.03 1.09 -2.01
C ASN A 25 -10.49 -0.31 -1.53
N GLN A 26 -9.64 -1.08 -0.84
CA GLN A 26 -10.07 -2.35 -0.25
C GLN A 26 -10.78 -2.12 1.09
N SER A 27 -11.92 -2.81 1.25
CA SER A 27 -12.63 -2.89 2.53
C SER A 27 -11.92 -3.83 3.51
N GLN A 28 -11.15 -4.79 2.99
CA GLN A 28 -10.45 -5.81 3.76
C GLN A 28 -8.93 -5.69 3.60
N PRO A 29 -8.14 -6.16 4.59
CA PRO A 29 -6.69 -6.27 4.46
C PRO A 29 -6.29 -7.12 3.26
N ILE A 30 -5.17 -6.78 2.61
CA ILE A 30 -4.70 -7.48 1.42
C ILE A 30 -3.52 -8.40 1.74
N SER A 31 -3.51 -9.61 1.20
CA SER A 31 -2.35 -10.50 1.28
C SER A 31 -1.28 -10.16 0.23
N ILE A 32 -0.03 -10.59 0.44
CA ILE A 32 1.02 -10.45 -0.59
C ILE A 32 0.66 -11.16 -1.90
N GLY A 33 -0.03 -12.32 -1.81
CA GLY A 33 -0.49 -13.06 -2.98
C GLY A 33 -1.53 -12.29 -3.78
N GLU A 34 -2.41 -11.54 -3.12
CA GLU A 34 -3.34 -10.65 -3.81
C GLU A 34 -2.67 -9.43 -4.42
N ILE A 35 -1.67 -8.85 -3.77
CA ILE A 35 -0.86 -7.78 -4.36
C ILE A 35 -0.25 -8.29 -5.68
N ILE A 36 0.48 -9.41 -5.63
CA ILE A 36 1.08 -10.06 -6.81
C ILE A 36 0.04 -10.24 -7.94
N ARG A 37 -1.13 -10.80 -7.62
CA ARG A 37 -2.20 -11.05 -8.59
C ARG A 37 -2.80 -9.77 -9.17
N LYS A 38 -3.01 -8.72 -8.37
CA LYS A 38 -3.70 -7.48 -8.78
C LYS A 38 -2.77 -6.46 -9.45
N SER A 39 -1.46 -6.55 -9.23
CA SER A 39 -0.48 -5.62 -9.80
C SER A 39 0.30 -6.20 -10.97
N GLU A 40 0.09 -7.47 -11.32
CA GLU A 40 0.84 -8.20 -12.37
C GLU A 40 2.36 -8.15 -12.17
N LEU A 41 2.79 -8.08 -10.90
CA LEU A 41 4.20 -7.99 -10.54
C LEU A 41 4.80 -9.38 -10.33
N SER A 42 6.09 -9.51 -10.60
CA SER A 42 6.83 -10.67 -10.12
C SER A 42 6.83 -10.71 -8.57
N ILE A 43 7.16 -11.89 -8.03
CA ILE A 43 7.32 -12.07 -6.58
C ILE A 43 8.37 -11.10 -6.03
N GLN A 44 9.51 -10.95 -6.72
CA GLN A 44 10.61 -10.10 -6.27
C GLN A 44 10.22 -8.61 -6.27
N GLU A 45 9.55 -8.14 -7.31
CA GLU A 45 9.05 -6.76 -7.38
C GLU A 45 8.03 -6.48 -6.28
N SER A 46 7.12 -7.42 -6.03
CA SER A 46 6.10 -7.31 -4.97
C SER A 46 6.74 -7.24 -3.59
N VAL A 47 7.75 -8.07 -3.32
CA VAL A 47 8.49 -8.05 -2.05
C VAL A 47 9.23 -6.72 -1.88
N ASN A 48 9.93 -6.23 -2.91
CA ASN A 48 10.65 -4.97 -2.87
C ASN A 48 9.72 -3.79 -2.62
N LEU A 49 8.57 -3.76 -3.30
CA LEU A 49 7.54 -2.74 -3.13
C LEU A 49 7.00 -2.73 -1.69
N ILE A 50 6.60 -3.89 -1.16
CA ILE A 50 6.06 -3.99 0.20
C ILE A 50 7.12 -3.57 1.22
N GLN A 51 8.38 -3.98 1.05
CA GLN A 51 9.47 -3.57 1.93
C GLN A 51 9.70 -2.05 1.90
N SER A 52 9.67 -1.44 0.72
CA SER A 52 9.81 0.00 0.55
C SER A 52 8.69 0.77 1.25
N LEU A 53 7.44 0.36 1.05
CA LEU A 53 6.27 0.96 1.69
C LEU A 53 6.30 0.80 3.22
N LYS A 54 6.72 -0.37 3.72
CA LYS A 54 6.88 -0.62 5.17
C LYS A 54 7.97 0.24 5.81
N LYS A 55 9.13 0.39 5.15
CA LYS A 55 10.23 1.24 5.66
C LYS A 55 9.81 2.71 5.83
N ARG A 56 8.82 3.14 5.04
CA ARG A 56 8.22 4.48 5.09
C ARG A 56 7.00 4.57 6.01
N LEU A 57 6.67 3.50 6.75
CA LEU A 57 5.51 3.42 7.65
C LEU A 57 4.17 3.67 6.94
N LEU A 58 4.08 3.31 5.65
CA LEU A 58 2.88 3.50 4.83
C LEU A 58 1.91 2.31 4.96
N LEU A 59 2.43 1.15 5.31
CA LEU A 59 1.67 -0.09 5.52
C LEU A 59 1.79 -0.57 6.95
N ASP A 60 0.65 -0.96 7.50
CA ASP A 60 0.56 -1.77 8.71
C ASP A 60 0.50 -3.25 8.34
N ARG A 61 1.11 -4.10 9.18
CA ARG A 61 1.13 -5.55 9.03
C ARG A 61 0.31 -6.18 10.15
N GLN A 62 -0.53 -7.14 9.80
CA GLN A 62 -1.21 -7.98 10.77
C GLN A 62 -1.26 -9.44 10.31
N LEU A 63 -1.60 -10.32 11.24
CA LEU A 63 -1.88 -11.73 10.97
C LEU A 63 -3.39 -11.93 10.92
N ASP A 64 -3.88 -12.52 9.83
CA ASP A 64 -5.26 -12.91 9.65
C ASP A 64 -5.28 -14.37 9.17
N ASN A 65 -5.89 -15.28 9.95
CA ASN A 65 -5.92 -16.72 9.66
C ASN A 65 -4.55 -17.32 9.28
N ASN A 66 -3.50 -17.01 10.07
CA ASN A 66 -2.10 -17.39 9.83
C ASN A 66 -1.47 -16.83 8.53
N LEU A 67 -2.16 -15.94 7.82
CA LEU A 67 -1.63 -15.23 6.66
C LEU A 67 -1.19 -13.82 7.07
N THR A 68 -0.05 -13.40 6.54
CA THR A 68 0.37 -12.00 6.67
C THR A 68 -0.44 -11.15 5.68
N VAL A 69 -1.18 -10.20 6.23
CA VAL A 69 -1.98 -9.24 5.46
C VAL A 69 -1.56 -7.80 5.79
N PHE A 70 -1.88 -6.89 4.88
CA PHE A 70 -1.45 -5.50 4.93
C PHE A 70 -2.66 -4.57 4.81
N THR A 71 -2.58 -3.46 5.53
CA THR A 71 -3.47 -2.30 5.38
C THR A 71 -2.64 -1.05 5.18
N LEU A 72 -3.20 -0.04 4.53
CA LEU A 72 -2.60 1.30 4.59
C LEU A 72 -2.73 1.85 6.00
N ASN A 73 -1.74 2.64 6.40
CA ASN A 73 -1.87 3.50 7.56
C ASN A 73 -3.14 4.37 7.43
N PRO A 74 -3.92 4.58 8.51
CA PRO A 74 -5.21 5.28 8.44
C PRO A 74 -5.16 6.66 7.79
N VAL A 75 -4.08 7.43 8.01
CA VAL A 75 -3.90 8.77 7.41
C VAL A 75 -3.80 8.66 5.89
N TRP A 76 -2.99 7.73 5.40
CA TRP A 76 -2.82 7.50 3.96
C TRP A 76 -4.06 6.91 3.31
N LYS A 77 -4.76 6.00 4.01
CA LYS A 77 -6.04 5.46 3.54
C LYS A 77 -7.06 6.58 3.33
N GLN A 78 -7.26 7.43 4.34
CA GLN A 78 -8.19 8.55 4.24
C GLN A 78 -7.77 9.57 3.18
N TYR A 79 -6.47 9.88 3.10
CA TYR A 79 -5.95 10.82 2.11
C TYR A 79 -6.23 10.36 0.67
N LEU A 80 -5.91 9.11 0.36
CA LEU A 80 -6.11 8.55 -0.98
C LEU A 80 -7.59 8.37 -1.32
N GLN A 81 -8.43 7.96 -0.36
CA GLN A 81 -9.87 7.86 -0.56
C GLN A 81 -10.52 9.22 -0.87
N ASN A 82 -10.01 10.32 -0.31
CA ASN A 82 -10.51 11.67 -0.57
C ASN A 82 -10.00 12.27 -1.89
N LYS A 83 -8.99 11.65 -2.51
CA LYS A 83 -8.41 12.11 -3.79
C LYS A 83 -9.09 11.49 -5.02
N ILE A 84 -9.81 10.39 -4.84
CA ILE A 84 -10.43 9.57 -5.89
C ILE A 84 -11.88 10.00 -6.11
#